data_AF-A0A932KSV7-F1
#
_entry.id   AF-A0A932KSV7-F1
#
_cell.length_a   1.000
_cell.length_b   1.000
_cell.length_c   1.000
_cell.angle_alpha   90.00
_cell.angle_beta   90.00
_cell.angle_gamma   90.00
#
_symmetry.space_group_name_H-M   'P 1'
#
loop_
_entity.id
_entity.type
_entity.pdbx_description
1 polymer ?
#
loop_
_entity_poly.entity_id
_entity_poly.type
_entity_poly.pdbx_seq_one_letter_code
_entity_poly.pdbx_strand_id
1 'polypeptide(L)' 'MRTSFYGVFGSVVLMFLAWAQFTGWSPWGVDEIKNVPKSVRDNPGSYRSSYGWGRTYSGGK' A
#
# COMPACT_ATOMS: atom_id res chain seq x y z
N MET A 1 18.55 -32.31 -12.61
CA MET A 1 17.17 -32.08 -12.15
C MET A 1 17.02 -30.90 -11.17
N ARG A 2 17.94 -30.70 -10.19
CA ARG A 2 17.87 -29.55 -9.25
C ARG A 2 17.81 -28.16 -9.92
N THR A 3 18.64 -27.91 -10.94
CA THR A 3 18.70 -26.60 -11.61
C THR A 3 17.37 -26.22 -12.27
N SER A 4 16.68 -27.18 -12.90
CA SER A 4 15.37 -26.95 -13.51
C SER A 4 14.29 -26.58 -12.48
N PHE A 5 14.34 -27.18 -11.28
CA PHE A 5 13.42 -26.83 -10.20
C PHE A 5 13.60 -25.38 -9.76
N TYR A 6 14.84 -24.93 -9.55
CA TYR A 6 15.11 -23.54 -9.19
C TYR A 6 14.74 -22.56 -10.31
N GLY A 7 14.89 -22.96 -11.57
CA GLY A 7 14.46 -22.16 -12.72
C GLY A 7 12.94 -21.96 -12.74
N VAL A 8 12.16 -23.04 -12.56
CA VAL A 8 10.69 -22.95 -12.49
C VAL A 8 10.26 -22.13 -11.28
N PHE A 9 10.84 -22.39 -10.10
CA PHE A 9 10.53 -21.65 -8.88
C PHE A 9 10.81 -20.15 -9.05
N GLY A 10 11.98 -19.78 -9.58
CA GLY A 10 12.34 -18.38 -9.84
C GLY A 10 11.37 -17.70 -10.80
N SER A 11 10.98 -18.37 -11.89
CA SER A 11 10.00 -17.83 -12.85
C SER A 11 8.64 -17.57 -12.21
N VAL A 12 8.15 -18.49 -11.37
CA VAL A 12 6.87 -18.31 -10.66
C VAL A 12 6.92 -17.13 -9.70
N VAL A 13 8.01 -16.99 -8.94
CA VAL A 13 8.20 -15.86 -8.02
C VAL A 13 8.22 -14.53 -8.79
N LEU A 14 8.94 -14.46 -9.91
CA LEU A 14 9.02 -13.24 -10.72
C LEU A 14 7.67 -12.86 -11.35
N MET A 15 6.92 -13.85 -11.86
CA MET A 15 5.57 -13.61 -12.38
C MET A 15 4.63 -13.08 -11.29
N PHE A 16 4.68 -13.67 -10.10
CA PHE A 16 3.87 -13.23 -8.97
C PHE A 16 4.19 -11.78 -8.57
N LEU A 17 5.48 -11.43 -8.48
CA LEU A 17 5.91 -10.07 -8.14
C LEU A 17 5.50 -9.05 -9.21
N ALA A 18 5.62 -9.40 -10.49
CA ALA A 18 5.16 -8.54 -11.58
C ALA A 18 3.65 -8.28 -11.47
N TRP A 19 2.85 -9.33 -11.26
CA TRP A 19 1.41 -9.20 -11.07
C TRP A 19 1.05 -8.36 -9.84
N ALA A 20 1.70 -8.59 -8.71
CA ALA A 20 1.47 -7.83 -7.47
C ALA A 20 1.76 -6.34 -7.63
N GLN A 21 2.82 -5.98 -8.36
CA GLN A 21 3.18 -4.60 -8.66
C GLN A 21 2.10 -3.86 -9.45
N PHE A 22 1.48 -4.51 -10.45
CA PHE A 22 0.47 -3.88 -11.30
C PHE A 22 -0.93 -3.88 -10.69
N THR A 23 -1.24 -4.85 -9.83
CA THR A 23 -2.55 -4.97 -9.19
C THR A 23 -2.63 -4.30 -7.81
N GLY A 24 -1.48 -3.93 -7.23
CA GLY A 24 -1.41 -3.39 -5.88
C GLY A 24 -1.69 -4.47 -4.81
N TRP A 25 -1.35 -5.73 -5.09
CA TRP A 25 -1.58 -6.82 -4.14
C TRP A 25 -0.74 -6.62 -2.87
N SER A 26 -1.40 -6.68 -1.71
CA SER A 26 -0.77 -6.58 -0.39
C SER A 26 -1.21 -7.77 0.47
N PRO A 27 -0.28 -8.45 1.18
CA PRO A 27 -0.62 -9.51 2.13
C PRO A 27 -1.34 -8.96 3.38
N TRP A 28 -1.23 -7.66 3.63
CA TRP A 28 -1.94 -6.96 4.69
C TRP A 28 -3.11 -6.18 4.09
N GLY A 29 -4.25 -6.20 4.76
CA GLY A 29 -5.32 -5.26 4.47
C GLY A 29 -4.75 -3.85 4.63
N VAL A 30 -4.65 -3.10 3.54
CA VAL A 30 -4.48 -1.65 3.65
C VAL A 30 -5.78 -1.13 4.23
N ASP A 31 -5.71 -0.58 5.45
CA ASP A 31 -6.87 0.02 6.11
C ASP A 31 -7.35 1.22 5.29
N GLU A 32 -8.31 0.99 4.41
CA GLU A 32 -9.05 2.07 3.79
C GLU A 32 -9.89 2.72 4.89
N ILE A 33 -9.48 3.91 5.32
CA ILE A 33 -10.27 4.72 6.26
C ILE A 33 -11.49 5.25 5.50
N LYS A 34 -12.61 4.53 5.61
CA LYS A 34 -13.90 4.96 5.07
C LYS A 34 -14.50 6.04 5.96
N ASN A 35 -15.26 6.96 5.37
CA ASN A 35 -15.94 8.06 6.07
C ASN A 35 -15.01 9.13 6.67
N VAL A 36 -13.87 9.44 6.03
CA VAL A 36 -13.08 10.63 6.39
C VAL A 36 -13.93 11.90 6.12
N PRO A 37 -14.16 12.77 7.12
CA PRO A 37 -14.94 13.99 6.93
C PRO A 37 -14.39 14.86 5.81
N LYS A 38 -15.28 15.50 5.05
CA LYS A 38 -14.92 16.37 3.92
C LYS A 38 -13.94 17.49 4.33
N SER A 39 -14.11 18.04 5.53
CA SER A 39 -13.22 19.06 6.11
C SER A 39 -11.77 18.59 6.28
N VAL A 40 -11.54 17.29 6.51
CA VAL A 40 -10.20 16.71 6.59
C VAL A 40 -9.64 16.48 5.18
N ARG A 41 -10.46 16.06 4.20
CA ARG A 41 -10.03 15.86 2.79
C ARG A 41 -9.68 17.15 2.08
N ASP A 42 -10.43 18.22 2.32
CA ASP A 42 -10.29 19.50 1.63
C ASP A 42 -9.30 20.45 2.34
N ASN A 43 -8.69 20.02 3.44
CA ASN A 43 -7.68 20.81 4.12
C ASN A 43 -6.40 20.88 3.26
N PRO A 44 -5.93 22.07 2.84
CA PRO A 44 -4.67 22.18 2.09
C PRO A 44 -3.45 21.64 2.85
N GLY A 45 -3.53 21.45 4.17
CA GLY A 45 -2.52 20.79 5.00
C GLY A 45 -2.63 19.26 5.08
N SER A 46 -3.71 18.64 4.59
CA SER A 46 -3.95 17.18 4.64
C SER A 46 -3.47 16.42 3.42
N TYR A 47 -2.86 17.09 2.44
CA TYR A 47 -2.17 16.44 1.31
C TYR A 47 -0.98 15.56 1.73
N ARG A 48 -0.61 15.54 3.00
CA ARG A 48 0.42 14.62 3.52
C ARG A 48 -0.21 13.28 3.89
N SER A 49 0.48 12.21 3.53
CA SER A 49 0.07 10.84 3.84
C SER A 49 -0.25 10.69 5.34
N SER A 50 -1.49 10.35 5.68
CA SER A 50 -1.89 10.00 7.05
C SER A 50 -1.39 8.61 7.49
N TYR A 51 -0.72 7.88 6.60
CA TYR A 51 -0.15 6.57 6.86
C TYR A 51 1.24 6.73 7.51
N GLY A 52 1.29 6.73 8.84
CA GLY A 52 2.53 6.74 9.64
C GLY A 52 2.39 7.41 11.01
N TRP A 53 3.48 7.45 11.79
CA TRP A 53 3.54 8.13 13.10
C TRP A 53 3.45 9.66 13.03
N GLY A 54 3.38 10.24 11.83
CA GLY A 54 3.09 11.65 11.63
C GLY A 54 1.64 11.94 11.95
N ARG A 55 1.33 12.18 13.23
CA ARG A 55 -0.01 12.58 13.66
C ARG A 55 -0.45 13.77 12.82
N THR A 56 -1.55 13.61 12.07
CA THR A 56 -2.31 14.75 11.56
C THR A 56 -2.55 15.67 12.75
N TYR A 57 -2.05 16.91 12.68
CA TYR A 57 -2.15 17.89 13.75
C TYR A 57 -3.63 17.99 14.20
N SER A 58 -3.96 17.46 15.38
CA SER A 58 -5.29 17.59 15.99
C SER A 58 -5.32 18.89 16.81
N GLY A 59 -5.36 20.03 16.13
CA GLY A 59 -5.41 21.31 16.82
C GLY A 59 -5.37 22.48 15.86
N GLY A 60 -6.53 23.10 15.63
CA GLY A 60 -6.58 24.39 14.96
C GLY A 60 -7.94 24.79 14.39
N LYS A 61 -8.93 24.98 15.29
CA LYS A 61 -10.26 25.61 15.14
C LYS A 61 -11.27 24.95 14.18
#